data_AF-A0A965WAF9-F1
#
_entry.id   AF-A0A965WAF9-F1
#
_cell.length_a   1.000
_cell.length_b   1.000
_cell.length_c   1.000
_cell.angle_alpha   90.00
_cell.angle_beta   90.00
_cell.angle_gamma   90.00
#
_symmetry.space_group_name_H-M   'P 1'
#
loop_
_entity.id
_entity.type
_entity.pdbx_description
1 polymer ?
#
loop_
_entity_poly.entity_id
_entity_poly.type
_entity_poly.pdbx_seq_one_letter_code
_entity_poly.pdbx_strand_id
1 'polypeptide(L)'
;GLTTMPPNIVLIGLSFFLTLFIMNPVFESIYQKAYQPYTAGKINFAQAVDIGSVPLKEFMLKQTRRDDLNLFAKMYGKPIDNREDVPMTVLIPAFAISEIKTGFLIGFVIYLPFLAIDFAVASILTSLGMVMVSPMMFSLPLKLIVFALADGWTLLSLSLVQSYFN
;
A
#
# COMPACT_ATOMS: atom_id res chain seq x y z
N GLY A 1 18.73 -8.95 7.14
CA GLY A 1 19.72 -8.54 6.12
C GLY A 1 20.17 -7.10 6.31
N LEU A 2 19.25 -6.15 6.44
CA LEU A 2 19.55 -4.79 6.88
C LEU A 2 18.56 -4.45 7.98
N THR A 3 19.00 -4.42 9.23
CA THR A 3 18.09 -4.21 10.37
C THR A 3 17.72 -2.74 10.58
N THR A 4 18.32 -1.81 9.81
CA THR A 4 18.16 -0.36 10.00
C THR A 4 18.29 0.49 8.73
N MET A 5 18.41 -0.14 7.54
CA MET A 5 18.54 0.58 6.27
C MET A 5 17.47 0.15 5.26
N PRO A 6 16.73 1.10 4.66
CA PRO A 6 16.75 2.54 4.92
C PRO A 6 16.20 2.90 6.31
N PRO A 7 16.53 4.07 6.86
CA PRO A 7 15.93 4.54 8.11
C PRO A 7 14.41 4.61 8.00
N ASN A 8 13.68 4.22 9.06
CA ASN A 8 12.21 4.23 9.07
C ASN A 8 11.62 5.60 8.67
N ILE A 9 12.27 6.70 9.05
CA ILE A 9 11.83 8.05 8.68
C ILE A 9 11.88 8.31 7.17
N VAL A 10 12.85 7.72 6.46
CA VAL A 10 12.96 7.81 5.00
C VAL A 10 11.81 7.04 4.36
N LEU A 11 11.49 5.85 4.87
CA LEU A 11 10.36 5.05 4.40
C LEU A 11 9.02 5.76 4.64
N ILE A 12 8.85 6.38 5.81
CA ILE A 12 7.66 7.19 6.13
C ILE A 12 7.57 8.39 5.18
N GLY A 13 8.67 9.12 4.97
CA GLY A 13 8.71 10.26 4.06
C GLY A 13 8.37 9.87 2.62
N LEU A 14 8.98 8.79 2.11
CA LEU A 14 8.68 8.26 0.78
C LEU A 14 7.20 7.85 0.67
N SER A 15 6.68 7.13 1.66
CA SER A 15 5.27 6.70 1.68
C SER A 15 4.33 7.89 1.70
N PHE A 16 4.67 8.96 2.44
CA PHE A 16 3.88 10.18 2.50
C PHE A 16 3.84 10.91 1.15
N PHE A 17 4.99 11.09 0.50
CA PHE A 17 5.03 11.73 -0.82
C PHE A 17 4.33 10.89 -1.91
N LEU A 18 4.48 9.57 -1.88
CA LEU A 18 3.73 8.68 -2.77
C LEU A 18 2.22 8.77 -2.51
N THR A 19 1.80 8.85 -1.24
CA THR A 19 0.39 9.06 -0.87
C THR A 19 -0.14 10.35 -1.46
N LEU A 20 0.59 11.47 -1.32
CA LEU A 20 0.20 12.75 -1.91
C LEU A 20 0.09 12.67 -3.44
N PHE A 21 1.05 12.00 -4.09
CA PHE A 21 1.06 11.81 -5.53
C PHE A 21 -0.14 10.99 -6.03
N ILE A 22 -0.41 9.84 -5.40
CA ILE A 22 -1.52 8.94 -5.75
C ILE A 22 -2.87 9.60 -5.46
N MET A 23 -2.98 10.31 -4.33
CA MET A 23 -4.23 10.94 -3.87
C MET A 23 -4.51 12.31 -4.51
N ASN A 24 -3.59 12.85 -5.33
CA ASN A 24 -3.76 14.14 -5.98
C ASN A 24 -5.14 14.36 -6.64
N PRO A 25 -5.70 13.44 -7.47
CA PRO A 25 -7.04 13.64 -8.05
C PRO A 25 -8.17 13.67 -7.02
N VAL A 26 -8.01 12.95 -5.90
CA VAL A 26 -8.98 12.94 -4.79
C VAL A 26 -8.95 14.29 -4.07
N PHE A 27 -7.75 14.78 -3.74
CA PHE A 27 -7.58 16.09 -3.11
C PHE A 27 -8.06 17.23 -3.99
N GLU A 28 -7.79 17.19 -5.30
CA GLU A 28 -8.28 18.19 -6.24
C GLU A 28 -9.82 18.20 -6.28
N SER A 29 -10.46 17.03 -6.32
CA SER A 29 -11.93 16.94 -6.28
C SER A 29 -12.50 17.50 -4.97
N ILE A 30 -11.88 17.24 -3.83
CA ILE A 30 -12.29 17.80 -2.53
C ILE A 30 -12.12 19.31 -2.53
N TYR A 31 -10.99 19.80 -3.05
CA TYR A 31 -10.68 21.22 -3.10
C TYR A 31 -11.72 22.00 -3.91
N GLN A 32 -12.01 21.54 -5.13
CA GLN A 32 -12.95 22.21 -6.04
C GLN A 32 -14.41 22.07 -5.59
N LYS A 33 -14.83 20.88 -5.12
CA LYS A 33 -16.25 20.60 -4.85
C LYS A 33 -16.69 20.92 -3.42
N ALA A 34 -15.79 20.83 -2.45
CA ALA A 34 -16.12 21.03 -1.03
C ALA A 34 -15.44 22.27 -0.45
N TYR A 35 -14.12 22.40 -0.60
CA TYR A 35 -13.38 23.48 0.07
C TYR A 35 -13.71 24.86 -0.50
N GLN A 36 -13.61 25.06 -1.82
CA GLN A 36 -13.90 26.37 -2.43
C GLN A 36 -15.34 26.86 -2.15
N PRO A 37 -16.40 26.06 -2.35
CA PRO A 37 -17.77 26.51 -2.08
C PRO A 37 -18.00 26.81 -0.60
N TYR A 38 -17.36 26.07 0.30
CA TYR A 38 -17.43 26.32 1.74
C TYR A 38 -16.79 27.66 2.11
N THR A 39 -15.57 27.92 1.65
CA THR A 39 -14.89 29.20 1.91
C THR A 39 -15.57 30.40 1.26
N ALA A 40 -16.29 30.17 0.16
CA ALA A 40 -17.12 31.17 -0.51
C ALA A 40 -18.49 31.37 0.16
N GLY A 41 -18.79 30.66 1.27
CA GLY A 41 -20.06 30.75 1.99
C GLY A 41 -21.27 30.17 1.24
N LYS A 42 -21.06 29.40 0.16
CA LYS A 42 -22.13 28.80 -0.66
C LYS A 42 -22.73 27.54 -0.03
N ILE A 43 -21.95 26.84 0.79
CA ILE A 43 -22.37 25.64 1.53
C ILE A 43 -21.93 25.75 2.98
N ASN A 44 -22.64 25.07 3.88
CA ASN A 44 -22.23 24.96 5.27
C ASN A 44 -21.20 23.84 5.47
N PHE A 45 -20.64 23.74 6.68
CA PHE A 45 -19.61 22.74 6.99
C PHE A 45 -20.11 21.29 6.83
N ALA A 46 -21.35 21.00 7.24
CA ALA A 46 -21.91 19.64 7.12
C ALA A 46 -22.02 19.22 5.65
N GLN A 47 -22.53 20.10 4.79
CA GLN A 47 -22.59 19.87 3.35
C GLN A 47 -21.19 19.72 2.73
N ALA A 48 -20.21 20.50 3.18
CA ALA A 48 -18.84 20.39 2.73
C ALA A 48 -18.23 19.02 3.08
N VAL A 49 -18.51 18.50 4.28
CA VAL A 49 -18.10 17.15 4.70
C VAL A 49 -18.78 16.08 3.85
N ASP A 50 -20.09 16.19 3.62
CA ASP A 50 -20.85 15.23 2.82
C ASP A 50 -20.29 15.16 1.39
N ILE A 51 -20.12 16.32 0.73
CA ILE A 51 -19.57 16.41 -0.64
C ILE A 51 -18.11 15.96 -0.69
N GLY A 52 -17.30 16.38 0.30
CA GLY A 52 -15.88 16.04 0.38
C GLY A 52 -15.62 14.56 0.68
N SER A 53 -16.57 13.87 1.32
CA SER A 53 -16.46 12.44 1.61
C SER A 53 -16.67 11.54 0.39
N VAL A 54 -17.40 12.00 -0.62
CA VAL A 54 -17.70 11.25 -1.85
C VAL A 54 -16.44 10.78 -2.60
N PRO A 55 -15.48 11.67 -2.97
CA PRO A 55 -14.29 11.23 -3.71
C PRO A 55 -13.40 10.29 -2.87
N LEU A 56 -13.37 10.44 -1.54
CA LEU A 56 -12.68 9.49 -0.65
C LEU A 56 -13.36 8.13 -0.66
N LYS A 57 -14.70 8.12 -0.65
CA LYS A 57 -15.50 6.90 -0.69
C LYS A 57 -15.28 6.16 -2.00
N GLU A 58 -15.34 6.86 -3.12
CA GLU A 58 -15.08 6.30 -4.44
C GLU A 58 -13.67 5.72 -4.54
N PHE A 59 -12.66 6.42 -4.03
CA PHE A 59 -11.28 5.93 -4.00
C PHE A 59 -11.16 4.62 -3.20
N MET A 60 -11.64 4.60 -1.96
CA MET A 60 -11.60 3.39 -1.11
C MET A 60 -12.41 2.24 -1.72
N LEU A 61 -13.58 2.54 -2.29
CA LEU A 61 -14.40 1.53 -2.96
C LEU A 61 -13.73 0.94 -4.19
N LYS A 62 -12.85 1.65 -4.91
CA LYS A 62 -12.11 1.04 -6.03
C LYS A 62 -11.10 0.00 -5.55
N GLN A 63 -10.44 0.29 -4.43
CA GLN A 63 -9.36 -0.55 -3.90
C GLN A 63 -9.82 -1.69 -2.96
N THR A 64 -11.00 -1.53 -2.35
CA THR A 64 -11.50 -2.54 -1.41
C THR A 64 -11.94 -3.80 -2.15
N ARG A 65 -11.43 -4.96 -1.75
CA ARG A 65 -11.88 -6.24 -2.33
C ARG A 65 -13.35 -6.52 -1.98
N ARG A 66 -14.07 -7.15 -2.92
CA ARG A 66 -15.50 -7.49 -2.75
C ARG A 66 -15.73 -8.36 -1.51
N ASP A 67 -14.87 -9.36 -1.30
CA ASP A 67 -15.01 -10.29 -0.17
C ASP A 67 -14.80 -9.60 1.17
N ASP A 68 -13.81 -8.71 1.25
CA ASP A 68 -13.53 -7.92 2.45
C ASP A 68 -14.68 -6.96 2.75
N LEU A 69 -15.19 -6.26 1.74
CA LEU A 69 -16.35 -5.38 1.88
C LEU A 69 -17.61 -6.16 2.34
N ASN A 70 -17.86 -7.32 1.74
CA ASN A 70 -19.00 -8.17 2.08
C ASN A 70 -18.91 -8.71 3.51
N LEU A 71 -17.70 -9.04 3.98
CA LEU A 71 -17.47 -9.48 5.36
C LEU A 71 -17.87 -8.39 6.35
N PHE A 72 -17.38 -7.16 6.16
CA PHE A 72 -17.71 -6.04 7.04
C PHE A 72 -19.17 -5.60 6.90
N ALA A 73 -19.76 -5.67 5.71
CA ALA A 73 -21.19 -5.41 5.49
C ALA A 73 -22.08 -6.41 6.24
N LYS A 74 -21.73 -7.70 6.25
CA LYS A 74 -22.46 -8.71 7.04
C LYS A 74 -22.38 -8.43 8.55
N MET A 75 -21.22 -8.01 9.04
CA MET A 75 -21.04 -7.65 10.45
C MET A 75 -21.79 -6.36 10.84
N TYR A 76 -22.05 -5.47 9.87
CA TYR A 76 -22.83 -4.25 10.10
C TYR A 76 -24.31 -4.53 10.41
N GLY A 77 -24.84 -5.67 9.97
CA GLY A 77 -26.19 -6.14 10.34
C GLY A 77 -27.36 -5.38 9.71
N LYS A 78 -27.10 -4.46 8.77
CA LYS A 78 -28.13 -3.79 7.96
C LYS A 78 -27.99 -4.17 6.48
N PRO A 79 -29.09 -4.30 5.74
CA PRO A 79 -29.03 -4.52 4.30
C PRO A 79 -28.33 -3.33 3.64
N ILE A 80 -27.43 -3.65 2.70
CA ILE A 80 -26.76 -2.68 1.84
C ILE A 80 -27.05 -3.13 0.42
N ASP A 81 -27.88 -2.36 -0.29
CA ASP A 81 -28.36 -2.74 -1.61
C ASP A 81 -27.29 -2.50 -2.69
N ASN A 82 -26.60 -1.34 -2.63
CA ASN A 82 -25.50 -1.02 -3.54
C ASN A 82 -24.18 -0.83 -2.81
N ARG A 83 -23.09 -1.16 -3.52
CA ARG A 83 -21.72 -0.94 -3.06
C ARG A 83 -21.45 0.53 -2.69
N GLU A 84 -22.11 1.45 -3.37
CA GLU A 84 -21.99 2.90 -3.17
C GLU A 84 -22.71 3.39 -1.91
N ASP A 85 -23.63 2.59 -1.34
CA ASP A 85 -24.41 2.96 -0.16
C ASP A 85 -23.70 2.57 1.15
N VAL A 86 -22.56 1.87 1.07
CA VAL A 86 -21.82 1.40 2.24
C VAL A 86 -21.41 2.57 3.14
N PRO A 87 -21.77 2.59 4.44
CA PRO A 87 -21.34 3.64 5.35
C PRO A 87 -19.82 3.69 5.52
N MET A 88 -19.24 4.88 5.73
CA MET A 88 -17.79 5.01 5.94
C MET A 88 -17.26 4.19 7.12
N THR A 89 -18.07 4.01 8.16
CA THR A 89 -17.73 3.18 9.33
C THR A 89 -17.52 1.70 8.97
N VAL A 90 -18.07 1.24 7.86
CA VAL A 90 -17.90 -0.12 7.32
C VAL A 90 -16.79 -0.14 6.27
N LEU A 91 -16.76 0.87 5.39
CA LEU A 91 -15.80 0.95 4.29
C LEU A 91 -14.35 1.13 4.76
N ILE A 92 -14.10 2.02 5.72
CA ILE A 92 -12.74 2.30 6.21
C ILE A 92 -12.04 1.04 6.74
N PRO A 93 -12.62 0.25 7.66
CA PRO A 93 -11.96 -0.97 8.13
C PRO A 93 -11.85 -2.04 7.04
N ALA A 94 -12.83 -2.15 6.14
CA ALA A 94 -12.75 -3.07 5.00
C ALA A 94 -11.60 -2.72 4.05
N PHE A 95 -11.46 -1.44 3.72
CA PHE A 95 -10.36 -0.90 2.93
C PHE A 95 -9.01 -1.17 3.61
N ALA A 96 -8.87 -0.86 4.90
CA ALA A 96 -7.61 -1.08 5.63
C ALA A 96 -7.17 -2.56 5.60
N ILE A 97 -8.09 -3.50 5.80
CA ILE A 97 -7.78 -4.94 5.73
C ILE A 97 -7.43 -5.36 4.30
N SER A 98 -8.16 -4.86 3.30
CA SER A 98 -7.88 -5.11 1.88
C SER A 98 -6.47 -4.65 1.51
N GLU A 99 -6.09 -3.44 1.93
CA GLU A 99 -4.77 -2.87 1.68
C GLU A 99 -3.65 -3.62 2.41
N ILE A 100 -3.86 -4.03 3.65
CA ILE A 100 -2.88 -4.85 4.39
C ILE A 100 -2.63 -6.18 3.65
N LYS A 101 -3.69 -6.83 3.15
CA LYS A 101 -3.55 -8.07 2.35
C LYS A 101 -2.79 -7.82 1.05
N THR A 102 -3.12 -6.75 0.33
CA THR A 102 -2.42 -6.36 -0.90
C THR A 102 -0.95 -6.07 -0.64
N GLY A 103 -0.65 -5.26 0.39
CA GLY A 103 0.72 -4.94 0.79
C GLY A 103 1.52 -6.18 1.21
N PHE A 104 0.90 -7.12 1.91
CA PHE A 104 1.53 -8.38 2.27
C PHE A 104 1.87 -9.24 1.05
N LEU A 105 0.94 -9.34 0.08
CA LEU A 105 1.18 -10.07 -1.17
C LEU A 105 2.30 -9.45 -2.00
N ILE A 106 2.30 -8.13 -2.15
CA ILE A 106 3.36 -7.40 -2.85
C ILE A 106 4.70 -7.64 -2.15
N GLY A 107 4.74 -7.47 -0.83
CA GLY A 107 5.94 -7.74 -0.03
C GLY A 107 6.44 -9.18 -0.17
N PHE A 108 5.53 -10.16 -0.20
CA PHE A 108 5.88 -11.55 -0.41
C PHE A 108 6.50 -11.80 -1.79
N VAL A 109 5.90 -11.27 -2.86
CA VAL A 109 6.42 -11.40 -4.23
C VAL A 109 7.80 -10.76 -4.36
N ILE A 110 8.01 -9.58 -3.78
CA ILE A 110 9.33 -8.90 -3.74
C ILE A 110 10.36 -9.73 -2.96
N TYR A 111 9.92 -10.45 -1.92
CA TYR A 111 10.81 -11.23 -1.07
C TYR A 111 11.32 -12.52 -1.75
N LEU A 112 10.53 -13.14 -2.63
CA LEU A 112 10.86 -14.41 -3.30
C LEU A 112 12.24 -14.46 -3.99
N PRO A 113 12.64 -13.49 -4.84
CA PRO A 113 13.96 -13.52 -5.47
C PRO A 113 15.11 -13.47 -4.45
N PHE A 114 14.94 -12.72 -3.36
CA PHE A 114 15.95 -12.65 -2.30
C PHE A 114 16.03 -13.93 -1.49
N LEU A 115 14.91 -14.60 -1.27
CA LEU A 115 14.86 -15.91 -0.63
C LEU A 115 15.58 -16.97 -1.47
N ALA A 116 15.42 -16.93 -2.79
CA ALA A 116 16.15 -17.81 -3.70
C ALA A 116 17.67 -17.61 -3.60
N ILE A 117 18.13 -16.36 -3.49
CA ILE A 117 19.55 -16.05 -3.26
C ILE A 117 20.04 -16.64 -1.93
N ASP A 118 19.25 -16.52 -0.85
CA ASP A 118 19.62 -17.10 0.45
C ASP A 118 19.80 -18.62 0.36
N PHE A 119 18.84 -19.32 -0.26
CA PHE A 119 18.92 -20.78 -0.42
C PHE A 119 20.09 -21.20 -1.30
N ALA A 120 20.34 -20.49 -2.41
CA ALA A 120 21.47 -20.77 -3.28
C ALA A 120 22.80 -20.62 -2.54
N VAL A 121 23.01 -19.49 -1.85
CA VAL A 121 24.24 -19.23 -1.09
C VAL A 121 24.44 -20.24 0.04
N ALA A 122 23.38 -20.58 0.78
CA ALA A 122 23.44 -21.58 1.83
C ALA A 122 23.86 -22.95 1.26
N SER A 123 23.26 -23.38 0.15
CA SER A 123 23.57 -24.67 -0.48
C SER A 123 25.03 -24.75 -0.95
N ILE A 124 25.58 -23.66 -1.50
CA ILE A 124 26.98 -23.58 -1.94
C ILE A 124 27.93 -23.67 -0.74
N LEU A 125 27.67 -22.93 0.34
CA LEU A 125 28.52 -22.97 1.55
C LEU A 125 28.51 -24.35 2.21
N THR A 126 27.35 -25.00 2.29
CA THR A 126 27.24 -26.39 2.78
C THR A 126 28.04 -27.34 1.89
N SER A 127 27.97 -27.19 0.57
CA SER A 127 28.75 -28.01 -0.37
C SER A 127 30.27 -27.81 -0.24
N LEU A 128 30.72 -26.64 0.18
CA LEU A 128 32.13 -26.33 0.44
C LEU A 128 32.61 -26.78 1.83
N GLY A 129 31.72 -27.36 2.65
CA GLY A 129 32.03 -27.77 4.02
C GLY A 129 32.11 -26.62 5.04
N MET A 130 31.73 -25.39 4.64
CA MET A 130 31.78 -24.20 5.49
C MET A 130 30.52 -24.05 6.35
N VAL A 131 30.27 -25.02 7.23
CA VAL A 131 29.05 -25.05 8.07
C VAL A 131 29.03 -23.94 9.13
N MET A 132 30.20 -23.47 9.57
CA MET A 132 30.32 -22.46 10.62
C MET A 132 30.17 -21.01 10.12
N VAL A 133 30.24 -20.79 8.80
CA VAL A 133 30.14 -19.44 8.24
C VAL A 133 28.68 -19.13 7.94
N SER A 134 28.18 -18.02 8.49
CA SER A 134 26.81 -17.59 8.25
C SER A 134 26.58 -17.28 6.75
N PRO A 135 25.60 -17.93 6.09
CA PRO A 135 25.23 -17.61 4.70
C PRO A 135 24.80 -16.15 4.51
N MET A 136 24.40 -15.46 5.58
CA MET A 136 23.99 -14.06 5.54
C MET A 136 25.13 -13.13 5.11
N MET A 137 26.38 -13.46 5.45
CA MET A 137 27.54 -12.62 5.09
C MET A 137 27.79 -12.56 3.59
N PHE A 138 27.46 -13.63 2.86
CA PHE A 138 27.63 -13.71 1.41
C PHE A 138 26.36 -13.32 0.65
N SER A 139 25.18 -13.69 1.15
CA SER A 139 23.91 -13.37 0.48
C SER A 139 23.61 -11.88 0.51
N LEU A 140 23.92 -11.16 1.60
CA LEU A 140 23.63 -9.72 1.72
C LEU A 140 24.23 -8.87 0.57
N PRO A 141 25.55 -8.92 0.27
CA PRO A 141 26.11 -8.14 -0.84
C PRO A 141 25.53 -8.57 -2.20
N LEU A 142 25.26 -9.86 -2.42
CA LEU A 142 24.61 -10.32 -3.65
C LEU A 142 23.22 -9.71 -3.82
N LYS A 143 22.40 -9.71 -2.75
CA LYS A 143 21.06 -9.11 -2.77
C LYS A 143 21.11 -7.62 -3.10
N LEU A 144 22.07 -6.90 -2.52
CA LEU A 144 22.28 -5.49 -2.80
C LEU A 144 22.65 -5.24 -4.27
N ILE A 145 23.53 -6.07 -4.83
CA ILE A 145 23.89 -6.00 -6.25
C ILE A 145 22.67 -6.25 -7.13
N VAL A 146 21.92 -7.33 -6.89
CA VAL A 146 20.72 -7.66 -7.67
C VAL A 146 19.69 -6.54 -7.58
N PHE A 147 19.45 -6.01 -6.38
CA PHE A 147 18.49 -4.92 -6.17
C PHE A 147 18.93 -3.62 -6.87
N ALA A 148 20.22 -3.28 -6.83
CA ALA A 148 20.76 -2.11 -7.51
C ALA A 148 20.74 -2.27 -9.04
N LEU A 149 21.11 -3.45 -9.57
CA LEU A 149 21.11 -3.74 -11.00
C LEU A 149 19.70 -3.75 -11.59
N ALA A 150 18.70 -4.15 -10.80
CA ALA A 150 17.31 -4.11 -11.20
C ALA A 150 16.68 -2.70 -11.09
N ASP A 151 17.42 -1.69 -10.61
CA ASP A 151 16.85 -0.40 -10.21
C ASP A 151 15.64 -0.56 -9.28
N GLY A 152 15.86 -1.32 -8.20
CA GLY A 152 14.79 -1.82 -7.35
C GLY A 152 13.91 -0.74 -6.72
N TRP A 153 14.46 0.44 -6.39
CA TRP A 153 13.65 1.55 -5.85
C TRP A 153 12.66 2.11 -6.88
N THR A 154 13.09 2.27 -8.13
CA THR A 154 12.22 2.69 -9.23
C THR A 154 11.16 1.63 -9.52
N LEU A 155 11.54 0.35 -9.59
CA LEU A 155 10.58 -0.74 -9.79
C LEU A 155 9.53 -0.82 -8.67
N LEU A 156 9.94 -0.68 -7.41
CA LEU A 156 9.04 -0.71 -6.26
C LEU A 156 8.05 0.45 -6.28
N SER A 157 8.55 1.67 -6.48
CA SER A 157 7.70 2.86 -6.56
C SER A 157 6.72 2.79 -7.73
N LEU A 158 7.18 2.38 -8.92
CA LEU A 158 6.33 2.21 -10.09
C LEU A 158 5.24 1.16 -9.85
N SER A 159 5.61 0.01 -9.28
CA SER A 159 4.66 -1.08 -9.01
C SER A 159 3.59 -0.65 -7.99
N LEU A 160 3.99 0.07 -6.94
CA LEU A 160 3.06 0.60 -5.94
C LEU A 160 2.09 1.61 -6.56
N VAL A 161 2.61 2.57 -7.34
CA VAL A 161 1.78 3.57 -8.02
C VAL A 161 0.80 2.87 -8.97
N GLN A 162 1.27 1.98 -9.83
CA GLN A 162 0.43 1.25 -10.77
C GLN A 162 -0.65 0.41 -10.07
N SER A 163 -0.37 -0.14 -8.88
CA SER A 163 -1.35 -0.90 -8.09
C SER A 163 -2.58 -0.08 -7.67
N TYR A 164 -2.48 1.26 -7.61
CA TYR A 164 -3.62 2.12 -7.28
C TYR A 164 -4.32 2.70 -8.50
N PHE A 165 -3.67 2.71 -9.67
CA PHE A 165 -4.23 3.25 -10.91
C PHE A 165 -4.89 2.17 -11.80
N ASN A 166 -4.46 0.91 -11.68
CA ASN A 166 -5.00 -0.25 -12.39
C ASN A 166 -6.05 -1.00 -11.54
#